data_AF-A0A7X7NT03-F1
#
_entry.id   AF-A0A7X7NT03-F1
#
_cell.length_a   1.000
_cell.length_b   1.000
_cell.length_c   1.000
_cell.angle_alpha   90.00
_cell.angle_beta   90.00
_cell.angle_gamma   90.00
#
_symmetry.space_group_name_H-M   'P 1'
#
loop_
_entity.id
_entity.type
_entity.pdbx_description
1 polymer ?
#
loop_
_entity_poly.entity_id
_entity_poly.type
_entity_poly.pdbx_seq_one_letter_code
_entity_poly.pdbx_strand_id
1 'polypeptide(L)'
;GGAAVLLSPSFGFVIGFIPAATLLSYLSQKHGMSWKRQSLDLIVSSLVFYLMGFIYMVLILRLYLGDTSSVLKYLRSGVLMFLPLDGLKAFLAGIIARRLNYSSQKV
;
A
#
# COMPACT_ATOMS: atom_id res chain seq x y z
N GLY A 1 6.67 -17.53 11.06
CA GLY A 1 5.54 -18.07 10.27
C GLY A 1 4.69 -18.94 11.16
N GLY A 2 3.37 -18.84 11.07
CA GLY A 2 2.41 -19.52 11.95
C GLY A 2 1.16 -18.68 12.15
N ALA A 3 0.07 -19.24 12.69
CA ALA A 3 -1.19 -18.52 12.93
C ALA A 3 -1.01 -17.25 13.80
N ALA A 4 0.06 -17.18 14.61
CA ALA A 4 0.45 -16.00 15.37
C ALA A 4 0.76 -14.76 14.50
N VAL A 5 1.07 -14.94 13.20
CA VAL A 5 1.26 -13.82 12.27
C VAL A 5 -0.04 -13.05 12.05
N LEU A 6 -1.20 -13.71 12.15
CA LEU A 6 -2.51 -13.04 12.08
C LEU A 6 -2.66 -12.02 13.21
N LEU A 7 -2.09 -12.31 14.39
CA LEU A 7 -2.12 -11.43 15.56
C LEU A 7 -1.11 -10.28 15.47
N SER A 8 -0.28 -10.24 14.44
CA SER A 8 0.67 -9.16 14.25
C SER A 8 -0.01 -7.91 13.69
N PRO A 9 0.31 -6.71 14.19
CA PRO A 9 -0.24 -5.45 13.69
C PRO A 9 -0.02 -5.19 12.20
N SER A 10 1.12 -5.64 11.69
CA SER A 10 1.49 -5.47 10.29
C SER A 10 0.70 -6.36 9.33
N PHE A 11 0.04 -7.41 9.83
CA PHE A 11 -0.76 -8.31 9.00
C PHE A 11 -1.95 -7.62 8.34
N GLY A 12 -2.46 -6.55 8.97
CA GLY A 12 -3.52 -5.71 8.40
C GLY A 12 -3.20 -5.16 7.01
N PHE A 13 -1.93 -4.80 6.78
CA PHE A 13 -1.48 -4.32 5.47
C PHE A 13 -1.48 -5.45 4.43
N VAL A 14 -1.17 -6.68 4.82
CA VAL A 14 -1.27 -7.84 3.91
C VAL A 14 -2.71 -8.06 3.45
N ILE A 15 -3.68 -7.97 4.35
CA ILE A 15 -5.10 -8.06 4.00
C ILE A 15 -5.51 -6.85 3.15
N GLY A 16 -5.05 -5.65 3.51
CA GLY A 16 -5.32 -4.40 2.80
C GLY A 16 -4.81 -4.39 1.35
N PHE A 17 -3.83 -5.22 1.01
CA PHE A 17 -3.35 -5.37 -0.38
C PHE A 17 -4.41 -5.91 -1.34
N ILE A 18 -5.29 -6.79 -0.87
CA ILE A 18 -6.31 -7.44 -1.71
C ILE A 18 -7.30 -6.41 -2.30
N PRO A 19 -7.99 -5.57 -1.49
CA PRO A 19 -8.88 -4.55 -2.03
C PRO A 19 -8.11 -3.44 -2.77
N ALA A 20 -6.88 -3.12 -2.36
CA ALA A 20 -6.10 -2.08 -3.03
C ALA A 20 -5.65 -2.49 -4.44
N ALA A 21 -5.22 -3.73 -4.64
CA ALA A 21 -4.79 -4.23 -5.94
C ALA A 21 -5.96 -4.35 -6.93
N THR A 22 -7.13 -4.80 -6.45
CA THR A 22 -8.34 -4.87 -7.27
C THR A 22 -8.81 -3.47 -7.68
N LEU A 23 -8.80 -2.52 -6.75
CA LEU A 23 -9.12 -1.12 -7.03
C LEU A 23 -8.14 -0.49 -8.04
N LEU A 24 -6.83 -0.71 -7.87
CA LEU A 24 -5.80 -0.20 -8.78
C LEU A 24 -5.98 -0.76 -10.19
N SER A 25 -6.21 -2.07 -10.31
CA SER A 25 -6.42 -2.74 -11.60
C SER A 25 -7.67 -2.19 -12.30
N TYR A 26 -8.77 -2.02 -11.57
CA TYR A 26 -10.02 -1.49 -12.09
C TYR A 26 -9.87 -0.03 -12.58
N LEU A 27 -9.23 0.83 -11.76
CA LEU A 27 -8.99 2.23 -12.10
C LEU A 27 -8.06 2.36 -13.33
N SER A 28 -6.98 1.58 -13.35
CA SER A 28 -6.00 1.59 -14.44
C SER A 28 -6.62 1.22 -15.79
N GLN A 29 -7.52 0.23 -15.82
CA GLN A 29 -8.26 -0.13 -17.04
C GLN A 29 -9.23 0.96 -17.50
N LYS A 30 -9.87 1.66 -16.56
CA LYS A 30 -10.88 2.68 -16.85
C LYS A 30 -10.28 4.00 -17.36
N HIS A 31 -9.11 4.39 -16.85
CA HIS A 31 -8.55 5.72 -17.08
C HIS A 31 -7.54 5.80 -18.24
N GLY A 32 -7.14 4.66 -18.82
CA GLY A 32 -6.22 4.59 -19.95
C GLY A 32 -4.77 4.94 -19.58
N MET A 33 -3.88 4.98 -20.57
CA MET A 33 -2.42 5.01 -20.38
C MET A 33 -1.83 6.40 -20.09
N SER A 34 -2.61 7.32 -19.55
CA SER A 34 -2.14 8.66 -19.23
C SER A 34 -1.34 8.66 -17.92
N TRP A 35 -0.06 9.04 -17.99
CA TRP A 35 0.85 9.08 -16.84
C TRP A 35 0.29 9.85 -15.62
N LYS A 36 -0.43 10.94 -15.86
CA LYS A 36 -1.07 11.75 -14.81
C LYS A 36 -2.18 10.97 -14.10
N ARG A 37 -2.98 10.21 -14.85
CA ARG A 37 -4.10 9.43 -14.30
C ARG A 37 -3.60 8.19 -13.56
N GLN A 38 -2.61 7.49 -14.12
CA GLN A 38 -1.97 6.36 -13.46
C GLN A 38 -1.34 6.74 -12.11
N SER A 39 -0.73 7.93 -12.02
CA SER A 39 -0.20 8.45 -10.75
C SER A 39 -1.33 8.68 -9.73
N LEU A 40 -2.48 9.22 -10.16
CA LEU A 40 -3.64 9.40 -9.28
C LEU A 40 -4.24 8.06 -8.83
N ASP A 41 -4.37 7.10 -9.74
CA ASP A 41 -4.89 5.76 -9.44
C ASP A 41 -4.01 5.04 -8.40
N LEU A 42 -2.69 5.18 -8.52
CA LEU A 42 -1.72 4.68 -7.53
C LEU A 42 -1.89 5.36 -6.17
N ILE A 43 -2.06 6.68 -6.13
CA ILE A 43 -2.28 7.42 -4.88
C ILE A 43 -3.58 6.98 -4.20
N VAL A 44 -4.68 6.90 -4.95
CA VAL A 44 -6.00 6.48 -4.42
C VAL A 44 -5.94 5.05 -3.88
N SER A 45 -5.32 4.14 -4.62
CA SER A 45 -5.21 2.74 -4.21
C SER A 45 -4.29 2.58 -3.00
N SER A 46 -3.21 3.36 -2.93
CA SER A 46 -2.32 3.39 -1.77
C SER A 46 -3.03 3.94 -0.54
N LEU A 47 -3.88 4.96 -0.69
CA LEU A 47 -4.67 5.51 0.41
C LEU A 47 -5.62 4.46 1.01
N VAL A 48 -6.30 3.70 0.15
CA VAL A 48 -7.19 2.60 0.59
C VAL A 48 -6.41 1.50 1.29
N PHE A 49 -5.25 1.12 0.73
CA PHE A 49 -4.32 0.17 1.35
C PHE A 49 -3.91 0.60 2.76
N TYR A 50 -3.43 1.84 2.91
CA TYR A 50 -3.00 2.39 4.18
C TYR A 50 -4.14 2.48 5.18
N LEU A 51 -5.34 2.87 4.74
CA LEU A 51 -6.50 3.00 5.61
C LEU A 51 -6.94 1.63 6.16
N MET A 52 -7.06 0.62 5.29
CA MET A 52 -7.41 -0.75 5.70
C MET A 52 -6.38 -1.35 6.64
N GLY A 53 -5.09 -1.24 6.30
CA GLY A 53 -4.00 -1.74 7.14
C GLY A 53 -3.94 -1.02 8.49
N PHE A 54 -4.12 0.30 8.49
CA PHE A 54 -4.12 1.11 9.71
C PHE A 54 -5.29 0.78 10.64
N ILE A 55 -6.51 0.62 10.12
CA ILE A 55 -7.68 0.23 10.90
C ILE A 55 -7.42 -1.10 11.63
N TYR A 56 -6.91 -2.10 10.91
CA TYR A 56 -6.58 -3.40 11.50
C TYR A 56 -5.49 -3.28 12.57
N MET A 57 -4.45 -2.49 12.30
CA MET A 57 -3.36 -2.23 13.23
C MET A 57 -3.89 -1.64 14.54
N VAL A 58 -4.72 -0.59 14.46
CA VAL A 58 -5.32 0.05 15.64
C VAL A 58 -6.21 -0.93 16.41
N LEU A 59 -7.02 -1.73 15.71
CA LEU A 59 -7.90 -2.72 16.34
C LEU A 59 -7.07 -3.76 17.12
N ILE A 60 -6.02 -4.32 16.53
CA ILE A 60 -5.27 -5.39 17.19
C ILE A 60 -4.39 -4.88 18.33
N LEU A 61 -3.79 -3.68 18.20
CA LEU A 61 -3.05 -3.09 19.32
C LEU A 61 -3.95 -2.75 20.50
N ARG A 62 -5.14 -2.20 20.25
CA ARG A 62 -6.06 -1.80 21.31
C ARG A 62 -6.82 -2.96 21.93
N LEU A 63 -7.42 -3.83 21.11
CA LEU A 63 -8.30 -4.89 21.58
C LEU A 63 -7.54 -6.13 22.05
N TYR A 64 -6.39 -6.43 21.42
CA TYR A 64 -5.67 -7.68 21.69
C TYR A 64 -4.42 -7.47 22.56
N LEU A 65 -3.64 -6.42 22.28
CA LEU A 65 -2.43 -6.11 23.07
C LEU A 65 -2.71 -5.16 24.25
N GLY A 66 -3.90 -4.56 24.34
CA GLY A 66 -4.26 -3.61 25.40
C GLY A 66 -3.42 -2.34 25.39
N ASP A 67 -2.76 -2.02 24.27
CA ASP A 67 -1.90 -0.85 24.19
C ASP A 67 -2.76 0.42 24.08
N THR A 68 -2.60 1.30 25.06
CA THR A 68 -3.28 2.61 25.13
C THR A 68 -2.44 3.73 24.56
N SER A 69 -1.33 3.41 23.86
CA SER A 69 -0.53 4.40 23.17
C SER A 69 -1.39 5.26 22.24
N SER A 70 -1.02 6.54 22.11
CA SER A 70 -1.76 7.48 21.26
C SER A 70 -1.84 7.00 19.81
N VAL A 71 -3.00 7.19 19.18
CA VAL A 71 -3.24 6.89 17.75
C VAL A 71 -2.18 7.53 16.84
N LEU A 72 -1.63 8.66 17.25
CA LEU A 72 -0.56 9.35 16.54
C LEU A 72 0.75 8.54 16.46
N LYS A 73 1.06 7.72 17.47
CA LYS A 73 2.21 6.81 17.48
C LYS A 73 2.00 5.68 16.48
N TYR A 74 0.79 5.14 16.43
CA TYR A 74 0.38 4.16 15.43
C TYR A 74 0.48 4.74 14.03
N LEU A 75 0.03 5.97 13.83
CA LEU A 75 0.12 6.62 12.52
C LEU A 75 1.58 6.80 12.08
N ARG A 76 2.48 7.15 13.01
CA ARG A 76 3.92 7.21 12.75
C ARG A 76 4.52 5.86 12.38
N SER A 77 4.22 4.80 13.13
CA SER A 77 4.83 3.48 12.85
C SER A 77 4.21 2.79 11.64
N GLY A 78 2.90 2.93 11.43
CA GLY A 78 2.15 2.22 10.39
C GLY A 78 2.02 2.95 9.06
N VAL A 79 2.14 4.29 9.04
CA VAL A 79 2.03 5.07 7.80
C VAL A 79 3.34 5.80 7.52
N LEU A 80 3.86 6.55 8.49
CA LEU A 80 5.02 7.42 8.26
C LEU A 80 6.31 6.64 7.97
N MET A 81 6.49 5.46 8.57
CA MET A 81 7.64 4.59 8.31
C MET A 81 7.58 3.96 6.91
N PHE A 82 6.38 3.65 6.42
CA PHE A 82 6.17 2.95 5.15
C PHE A 82 6.11 3.88 3.93
N LEU A 83 5.61 5.11 4.11
CA LEU A 83 5.48 6.11 3.06
C LEU A 83 6.79 6.41 2.30
N PRO A 84 7.96 6.65 2.95
CA PRO A 84 9.21 6.91 2.24
C PRO A 84 9.73 5.66 1.51
N LEU A 85 9.56 4.48 2.09
CA LEU A 85 9.93 3.20 1.47
C LEU A 85 9.10 2.94 0.20
N ASP A 86 7.79 3.22 0.25
CA ASP A 86 6.90 3.08 -0.91
C ASP A 86 7.20 4.12 -1.99
N GLY A 87 7.53 5.35 -1.61
CA GLY A 87 8.01 6.38 -2.54
C GLY A 87 9.26 5.93 -3.31
N LEU A 88 10.22 5.34 -2.61
CA LEU A 88 11.43 4.78 -3.24
C LEU A 88 11.09 3.62 -4.19
N LYS A 89 10.21 2.70 -3.78
CA LYS A 89 9.75 1.61 -4.63
C LYS A 89 9.03 2.10 -5.88
N ALA A 90 8.16 3.09 -5.75
CA ALA A 90 7.44 3.69 -6.89
C ALA A 90 8.42 4.37 -7.86
N PHE A 91 9.44 5.06 -7.34
CA PHE A 91 10.48 5.67 -8.17
C PHE A 91 11.29 4.61 -8.95
N LEU A 92 11.74 3.56 -8.28
CA LEU A 92 12.45 2.45 -8.92
C LEU A 92 11.57 1.73 -9.95
N ALA A 93 10.29 1.49 -9.62
CA ALA A 93 9.33 0.90 -10.54
C ALA A 93 9.13 1.78 -11.78
N GLY A 94 9.11 3.11 -11.63
CA GLY A 94 9.06 4.05 -12.75
C GLY A 94 10.28 3.95 -13.68
N ILE A 95 11.49 3.84 -13.11
CA ILE A 95 12.72 3.63 -13.90
C ILE A 95 12.66 2.31 -14.67
N ILE A 96 12.25 1.23 -14.00
CA ILE A 96 12.14 -0.11 -14.59
C ILE A 96 11.07 -0.12 -15.69
N ALA A 97 9.90 0.49 -15.45
CA ALA A 97 8.82 0.57 -16.42
C ALA A 97 9.24 1.31 -17.70
N ARG A 98 10.03 2.39 -17.58
CA ARG A 98 10.59 3.10 -18.76
C ARG A 98 11.55 2.21 -19.55
N ARG A 99 12.39 1.42 -18.86
CA ARG A 99 13.31 0.44 -19.49
C ARG A 99 12.57 -0.69 -20.20
N LEU A 100 11.50 -1.22 -19.60
CA LEU A 100 10.68 -2.29 -20.19
C LEU A 100 9.90 -1.81 -21.42
N ASN A 101 9.25 -0.65 -21.35
CA ASN A 101 8.53 -0.08 -22.50
C ASN A 101 9.48 0.23 -23.67
N TYR A 102 10.75 0.57 -23.40
CA TYR A 102 11.76 0.75 -24.43
C TYR A 102 12.16 -0.58 -25.13
N SER A 103 12.06 -1.71 -24.44
CA SER A 103 12.40 -3.03 -24.99
C SER A 103 11.25 -3.66 -25.77
N SER A 104 10.00 -3.28 -25.51
CA SER A 104 8.82 -3.82 -26.19
C SER A 104 8.52 -3.16 -27.55
N GLN A 105 9.25 -2.10 -27.93
CA GLN A 105 9.20 -1.50 -29.27
C GLN A 105 10.22 -2.12 -30.26
N LYS A 106 11.04 -3.07 -29.81
CA LYS A 106 12.12 -3.69 -30.60
C LYS A 106 11.83 -5.12 -31.06
N VAL A 107 10.61 -5.61 -30.86
CA VAL A 107 10.15 -6.94 -31.32
C VAL A 107 8.99 -6.74 -32.28
#